data_AF-A0A7X5U5H6-F1
#
_entry.id   AF-A0A7X5U5H6-F1
#
_cell.length_a   1.000
_cell.length_b   1.000
_cell.length_c   1.000
_cell.angle_alpha   90.00
_cell.angle_beta   90.00
_cell.angle_gamma   90.00
#
_symmetry.space_group_name_H-M   'P 1'
#
loop_
_entity.id
_entity.type
_entity.pdbx_description
1 polymer ?
#
loop_
_entity_poly.entity_id
_entity_poly.type
_entity_poly.pdbx_seq_one_letter_code
_entity_poly.pdbx_strand_id
1 'polypeptide(L)'
;MTMQPPLPLAPQDARPIGTAAAIVEDDNGGRVFVHGNLAYAWDCGDAVARRFAAVSLVRIKAATQLEVAEAFAVKPATVRRWETWLTDSGVVGLLGERKGPKRKSKLTAEAVARIQRLRDGGASYRAIAAETGVSEGSVRNAIVLADDGARAEEACPATTSDVPPGPEPEVEKDCSAAVSDDLSGQVPVLADPVDRGAERVLARFGLVASAPPVFTGCARAPLAGLLLALPALAGTGLIEDAHAVYGGLPNGFYSLDTMLCESVFRALLGEARAQGAARIDPPALGRVLGLDRAPEVKTIRRKIKYLAEAEKAGDWIAAMAARHVQARPEQAAVLYVDGHVRAYQGTRKIAKTHVPRLKFPAPATLETWVADAVGDPLLVVMAEPGASLAAELRRLIPQLRGMVGDDRRVLVGFDRGGWSATLFADLHAAGFDTLTWRKGRIADVEVHSPIRQLSTDLSSSPDM
;
A
#
# COMPACT_ATOMS: atom_id res chain seq x y z
N MET A 1 -15.41 6.27 -3.91
CA MET A 1 -14.02 5.80 -3.91
C MET A 1 -13.30 6.53 -2.80
N THR A 2 -12.99 5.84 -1.69
CA THR A 2 -12.09 6.36 -0.68
C THR A 2 -10.68 6.29 -1.27
N MET A 3 -10.15 7.43 -1.74
CA MET A 3 -8.73 7.53 -2.12
C MET A 3 -7.94 7.48 -0.82
N GLN A 4 -7.60 6.29 -0.36
CA GLN A 4 -6.46 6.14 0.52
C GLN A 4 -5.26 6.64 -0.28
N PRO A 5 -4.53 7.67 0.20
CA PRO A 5 -3.32 8.07 -0.49
C PRO A 5 -2.41 6.85 -0.56
N PRO A 6 -1.91 6.47 -1.74
CA PRO A 6 -0.98 5.37 -1.88
C PRO A 6 0.20 5.59 -0.93
N LEU A 7 0.55 4.55 -0.18
CA LEU A 7 1.67 4.59 0.74
C LEU A 7 2.94 4.99 -0.04
N PRO A 8 3.72 5.98 0.44
CA PRO A 8 4.93 6.45 -0.25
C PRO A 8 6.07 5.45 -0.01
N LEU A 9 5.91 4.22 -0.52
CA LEU A 9 6.90 3.16 -0.46
C LEU A 9 7.99 3.43 -1.51
N ALA A 10 8.82 4.43 -1.28
CA ALA A 10 10.03 4.64 -2.07
C ALA A 10 11.19 3.82 -1.46
N PRO A 11 12.11 3.27 -2.26
CA PRO A 11 13.36 2.71 -1.75
C PRO A 11 14.11 3.73 -0.88
N GLN A 12 14.86 3.25 0.12
CA GLN A 12 15.53 4.11 1.10
C GLN A 12 16.45 5.17 0.48
N ASP A 13 17.08 4.84 -0.66
CA ASP A 13 18.01 5.73 -1.38
C ASP A 13 17.34 6.57 -2.48
N ALA A 14 16.01 6.55 -2.56
CA ALA A 14 15.27 7.27 -3.59
C ALA A 14 15.02 8.73 -3.20
N ARG A 15 15.35 9.64 -4.12
CA ARG A 15 15.02 11.06 -4.01
C ARG A 15 13.55 11.27 -4.41
N PRO A 16 12.73 11.99 -3.62
CA PRO A 16 11.32 12.20 -3.96
C PRO A 16 11.15 13.10 -5.19
N ILE A 17 10.12 12.81 -5.99
CA ILE A 17 9.62 13.66 -7.08
C ILE A 17 8.16 14.00 -6.78
N GLY A 18 7.94 15.13 -6.11
CA GLY A 18 6.62 15.51 -5.61
C GLY A 18 6.09 14.50 -4.58
N THR A 19 4.77 14.31 -4.55
CA THR A 19 4.11 13.44 -3.55
C THR A 19 3.83 12.02 -4.04
N ALA A 20 3.94 11.76 -5.34
CA ALA A 20 3.51 10.52 -5.96
C ALA A 20 4.65 9.67 -6.54
N ALA A 21 5.84 10.24 -6.75
CA ALA A 21 6.95 9.54 -7.39
C ALA A 21 8.27 9.71 -6.64
N ALA A 22 9.23 8.82 -6.91
CA ALA A 22 10.60 8.88 -6.41
C ALA A 22 11.58 8.35 -7.46
N ILE A 23 12.83 8.80 -7.42
CA ILE A 23 13.89 8.42 -8.37
C ILE A 23 15.15 7.94 -7.64
N VAL A 24 15.74 6.87 -8.16
CA VAL A 24 17.07 6.40 -7.79
C VAL A 24 17.94 6.52 -9.04
N GLU A 25 19.06 7.22 -8.95
CA GLU A 25 20.10 7.23 -9.99
C GLU A 25 21.41 6.76 -9.37
N ASP A 26 22.01 5.72 -9.94
CA ASP A 26 23.29 5.13 -9.54
C ASP A 26 24.19 4.88 -10.77
N ASP A 27 25.32 4.21 -10.57
CA ASP A 27 26.31 3.97 -11.63
C ASP A 27 25.77 3.07 -12.76
N ASN A 28 24.69 2.31 -12.51
CA ASN A 28 24.07 1.41 -13.49
C ASN A 28 22.97 2.09 -14.30
N GLY A 29 22.52 3.28 -13.90
CA GLY A 29 21.47 4.04 -14.58
C GLY A 29 20.46 4.61 -13.60
N GLY A 30 19.18 4.64 -13.98
CA GLY A 30 18.14 5.21 -13.14
C GLY A 30 16.82 4.49 -13.16
N ARG A 31 16.10 4.58 -12.05
CA ARG A 31 14.80 3.94 -11.79
C ARG A 31 13.85 4.97 -11.20
N VAL A 32 12.62 4.98 -11.68
CA VAL A 32 11.54 5.84 -11.20
C VAL A 32 10.40 4.98 -10.69
N PHE A 33 9.98 5.26 -9.46
CA PHE A 33 8.88 4.59 -8.80
C PHE A 33 7.70 5.56 -8.71
N VAL A 34 6.51 5.13 -9.14
CA VAL A 34 5.26 5.87 -8.96
C VAL A 34 4.40 5.09 -7.98
N HIS A 35 4.06 5.69 -6.84
CA HIS A 35 3.32 5.03 -5.76
C HIS A 35 3.96 3.69 -5.33
N GLY A 36 5.29 3.66 -5.28
CA GLY A 36 6.09 2.48 -4.92
C GLY A 36 6.22 1.40 -5.99
N ASN A 37 5.62 1.59 -7.17
CA ASN A 37 5.76 0.66 -8.30
C ASN A 37 6.82 1.18 -9.27
N LEU A 38 7.75 0.31 -9.69
CA LEU A 38 8.72 0.65 -10.73
C LEU A 38 7.99 0.97 -12.03
N ALA A 39 8.08 2.22 -12.49
CA ALA A 39 7.39 2.72 -13.67
C ALA A 39 8.33 2.92 -14.86
N TYR A 40 9.56 3.38 -14.59
CA TYR A 40 10.58 3.58 -15.62
C TYR A 40 11.93 3.12 -15.11
N ALA A 41 12.73 2.56 -16.01
CA ALA A 41 14.13 2.24 -15.78
C ALA A 41 14.93 2.57 -17.05
N TRP A 42 16.20 2.94 -16.87
CA TRP A 42 17.14 3.15 -17.95
C TRP A 42 18.54 2.80 -17.50
N ASP A 43 19.37 2.36 -18.44
CA ASP A 43 20.77 2.04 -18.20
C ASP A 43 21.65 3.30 -18.22
N CYS A 44 22.85 3.18 -17.67
CA CYS A 44 23.86 4.23 -17.73
C CYS A 44 24.14 4.63 -19.19
N GLY A 45 24.09 5.93 -19.48
CA GLY A 45 24.28 6.48 -20.82
C GLY A 45 23.03 6.52 -21.71
N ASP A 46 21.91 5.89 -21.31
CA ASP A 46 20.64 6.00 -22.06
C ASP A 46 19.93 7.33 -21.76
N ALA A 47 20.43 8.38 -22.42
CA ALA A 47 19.86 9.71 -22.31
C ALA A 47 18.44 9.81 -22.90
N VAL A 48 18.03 8.89 -23.79
CA VAL A 48 16.72 8.94 -24.43
C VAL A 48 15.66 8.40 -23.47
N ALA A 49 15.89 7.23 -22.89
CA ALA A 49 14.99 6.65 -21.90
C ALA A 49 14.89 7.54 -20.66
N ARG A 50 16.00 8.13 -20.20
CA ARG A 50 16.01 9.13 -19.12
C ARG A 50 15.10 10.34 -19.41
N ARG A 51 15.18 10.90 -20.63
CA ARG A 51 14.31 12.03 -21.06
C ARG A 51 12.85 11.61 -21.16
N PHE A 52 12.61 10.42 -21.70
CA PHE A 52 11.27 9.86 -21.84
C PHE A 52 10.60 9.65 -20.48
N ALA A 53 11.32 9.13 -19.50
CA ALA A 53 10.83 8.98 -18.12
C ALA A 53 10.42 10.33 -17.51
N ALA A 54 11.27 11.36 -17.64
CA ALA A 54 10.98 12.70 -17.13
C ALA A 54 9.70 13.29 -17.74
N VAL A 55 9.53 13.23 -19.06
CA VAL A 55 8.33 13.77 -19.74
C VAL A 55 7.09 12.95 -19.39
N SER A 56 7.23 11.63 -19.27
CA SER A 56 6.10 10.75 -18.99
C SER A 56 5.51 10.99 -17.60
N LEU A 57 6.34 11.30 -16.59
CA LEU A 57 5.89 11.70 -15.25
C LEU A 57 4.97 12.93 -15.25
N VAL A 58 5.27 13.93 -16.10
CA VAL A 58 4.43 15.12 -16.26
C VAL A 58 3.11 14.77 -16.95
N ARG A 59 3.16 13.95 -18.01
CA ARG A 59 1.97 13.55 -18.80
C ARG A 59 0.96 12.74 -17.98
N ILE A 60 1.44 11.83 -17.13
CA ILE A 60 0.57 11.05 -16.23
C ILE A 60 0.13 11.84 -14.99
N LYS A 61 0.55 13.11 -14.86
CA LYS A 61 0.28 13.99 -13.73
C LYS A 61 0.78 13.43 -12.39
N ALA A 62 1.87 12.66 -12.42
CA ALA A 62 2.52 12.15 -11.21
C ALA A 62 3.35 13.24 -10.52
N ALA A 63 3.90 14.19 -11.27
CA ALA A 63 4.65 15.32 -10.72
C ALA A 63 4.53 16.55 -11.63
N THR A 64 4.71 17.73 -11.06
CA THR A 64 4.78 18.99 -11.80
C THR A 64 6.11 19.11 -12.56
N GLN A 65 6.14 19.98 -13.57
CA GLN A 65 7.35 20.23 -14.36
C GLN A 65 8.52 20.76 -13.51
N LEU A 66 8.24 21.51 -12.44
CA LEU A 66 9.26 22.02 -11.53
C LEU A 66 9.89 20.88 -10.72
N GLU A 67 9.06 20.02 -10.14
CA GLU A 67 9.50 18.87 -9.34
C GLU A 67 10.30 17.88 -10.19
N VAL A 68 9.85 17.61 -11.42
CA VAL A 68 10.60 16.75 -12.36
C VAL A 68 11.95 17.39 -12.73
N ALA A 69 11.98 18.70 -12.99
CA ALA A 69 13.22 19.38 -13.35
C ALA A 69 14.27 19.32 -12.24
N GLU A 70 13.84 19.55 -11.00
CA GLU A 70 14.68 19.44 -9.81
C GLU A 70 15.22 18.02 -9.63
N ALA A 71 14.34 17.01 -9.66
CA ALA A 71 14.73 15.62 -9.45
C ALA A 71 15.70 15.09 -10.51
N PHE A 72 15.47 15.45 -11.79
CA PHE A 72 16.33 15.05 -12.90
C PHE A 72 17.55 15.97 -13.09
N ALA A 73 17.78 16.93 -12.18
CA ALA A 73 18.89 17.88 -12.21
C ALA A 73 18.99 18.66 -13.55
N VAL A 74 17.85 19.12 -14.07
CA VAL A 74 17.75 19.89 -15.31
C VAL A 74 16.94 21.17 -15.11
N LYS A 75 17.00 22.08 -16.09
CA LYS A 75 16.16 23.29 -16.05
C LYS A 75 14.72 22.95 -16.47
N PRO A 76 13.69 23.60 -15.91
CA PRO A 76 12.29 23.41 -16.34
C PRO A 76 12.06 23.62 -17.84
N ALA A 77 12.75 24.59 -18.43
CA ALA A 77 12.72 24.83 -19.87
C ALA A 77 13.24 23.66 -20.71
N THR A 78 14.14 22.84 -20.16
CA THR A 78 14.65 21.62 -20.80
C THR A 78 13.58 20.52 -20.81
N VAL A 79 12.88 20.32 -19.69
CA VAL A 79 11.76 19.36 -19.61
C VAL A 79 10.65 19.75 -20.58
N ARG A 80 10.31 21.04 -20.66
CA ARG A 80 9.35 21.56 -21.65
C ARG A 80 9.77 21.26 -23.09
N ARG A 81 11.05 21.44 -23.40
CA ARG A 81 11.57 21.17 -24.74
C ARG A 81 11.49 19.68 -25.09
N TRP A 82 11.80 18.80 -24.14
CA TRP A 82 11.64 17.36 -24.33
C TRP A 82 10.18 16.97 -24.54
N GLU A 83 9.26 17.59 -23.81
CA GLU A 83 7.83 17.40 -24.01
C GLU A 83 7.37 17.81 -25.41
N THR A 84 7.85 18.96 -25.92
CA THR A 84 7.61 19.39 -27.30
C THR A 84 8.17 18.39 -28.31
N TRP A 85 9.44 17.99 -28.17
CA TRP A 85 10.07 17.00 -29.05
C TRP A 85 9.34 15.65 -29.07
N LEU A 86 8.91 15.16 -27.90
CA LEU A 86 8.15 13.93 -27.78
C LEU A 86 6.76 14.05 -28.41
N THR A 87 6.15 15.24 -28.39
CA THR A 87 4.83 15.49 -28.98
C THR A 87 4.92 15.58 -30.50
N ASP A 88 5.94 16.27 -31.02
CA ASP A 88 6.07 16.56 -32.45
C ASP A 88 6.68 15.40 -33.24
N SER A 89 7.57 14.60 -32.63
CA SER A 89 8.36 13.58 -33.34
C SER A 89 8.47 12.25 -32.59
N GLY A 90 7.64 12.05 -31.56
CA GLY A 90 7.65 10.83 -30.75
C GLY A 90 8.99 10.62 -30.03
N VAL A 91 9.27 9.38 -29.62
CA VAL A 91 10.50 9.05 -28.88
C VAL A 91 11.76 9.34 -29.69
N VAL A 92 11.67 9.25 -31.03
CA VAL A 92 12.76 9.57 -31.95
C VAL A 92 13.21 11.04 -31.80
N GLY A 93 12.28 11.96 -31.53
CA GLY A 93 12.61 13.37 -31.28
C GLY A 93 13.45 13.62 -30.03
N LEU A 94 13.52 12.64 -29.10
CA LEU A 94 14.36 12.73 -27.91
C LEU A 94 15.82 12.33 -28.17
N LEU A 95 16.14 11.76 -29.35
CA LEU A 95 17.51 11.55 -29.80
C LEU A 95 18.16 12.93 -30.03
N GLY A 96 19.24 13.22 -29.32
CA GLY A 96 19.89 14.53 -29.44
C GLY A 96 20.36 14.80 -30.86
N GLU A 97 20.09 16.00 -31.39
CA GLU A 97 20.63 16.41 -32.69
C GLU A 97 22.17 16.38 -32.66
N ARG A 98 22.79 15.63 -33.59
CA ARG A 98 24.23 15.74 -33.85
C ARG A 98 24.51 17.15 -34.37
N LYS A 99 25.14 18.00 -33.54
CA LYS A 99 25.59 19.34 -33.97
C LYS A 99 26.72 19.19 -34.98
N GLY A 100 26.38 19.29 -36.28
CA GLY A 100 27.36 19.41 -37.36
C GLY A 100 28.13 20.75 -37.31
N PRO A 101 29.32 20.83 -37.93
CA PRO A 101 30.19 22.01 -37.87
C PRO A 101 29.55 23.24 -38.54
N LYS A 102 29.53 24.37 -37.83
CA LYS A 102 28.83 25.62 -38.21
C LYS A 102 29.55 26.50 -39.25
N ARG A 103 30.53 26.01 -40.03
CA ARG A 103 31.22 26.82 -41.06
C ARG A 103 31.27 26.10 -42.41
N LYS A 104 31.10 26.88 -43.50
CA LYS A 104 31.25 26.41 -44.89
C LYS A 104 32.66 25.83 -45.08
N SER A 105 32.74 24.55 -45.36
CA SER A 105 33.97 23.85 -45.74
C SER A 105 34.54 24.44 -47.04
N LYS A 106 35.85 24.69 -47.09
CA LYS A 106 36.56 25.05 -48.35
C LYS A 106 36.68 23.87 -49.32
N LEU A 107 36.37 22.65 -48.87
CA LEU A 107 36.24 21.44 -49.70
C LEU A 107 34.79 21.33 -50.17
N THR A 108 34.48 21.94 -51.31
CA THR A 108 33.24 21.69 -52.05
C THR A 108 33.38 20.42 -52.89
N ALA A 109 32.26 19.81 -53.29
CA ALA A 109 32.27 18.59 -54.13
C ALA A 109 33.09 18.78 -55.43
N GLU A 110 33.04 19.97 -56.00
CA GLU A 110 33.79 20.34 -57.20
C GLU A 110 35.31 20.43 -56.94
N ALA A 111 35.72 20.91 -55.76
CA ALA A 111 37.12 20.93 -55.34
C ALA A 111 37.67 19.50 -55.08
N VAL A 112 36.84 18.61 -54.52
CA VAL A 112 37.19 17.19 -54.31
C VAL A 112 37.37 16.45 -55.64
N ALA A 113 36.45 16.63 -56.60
CA ALA A 113 36.56 16.04 -57.93
C ALA A 113 37.77 16.55 -58.73
N ARG A 114 38.15 17.82 -58.52
CA ARG A 114 39.37 18.40 -59.11
C ARG A 114 40.65 17.83 -58.47
N ILE A 115 40.65 17.62 -57.16
CA ILE A 115 41.75 16.97 -56.43
C ILE A 115 41.96 15.53 -56.93
N GLN A 116 40.88 14.77 -57.16
CA GLN A 116 40.95 13.40 -57.69
C GLN A 116 41.53 13.34 -59.10
N ARG A 117 41.03 14.16 -60.02
CA ARG A 117 41.57 14.19 -61.40
C ARG A 117 43.07 14.50 -61.46
N LEU A 118 43.54 15.42 -60.61
CA LEU A 118 44.97 15.73 -60.51
C LEU A 118 45.76 14.58 -59.87
N ARG A 119 45.13 13.83 -58.95
CA ARG A 119 45.75 12.65 -58.33
C ARG A 119 45.86 11.47 -59.29
N ASP A 120 44.81 11.20 -60.06
CA ASP A 120 44.76 10.13 -61.07
C ASP A 120 45.75 10.42 -62.21
N GLY A 121 46.03 11.70 -62.49
CA GLY A 121 47.10 12.14 -63.38
C GLY A 121 48.52 12.02 -62.80
N GLY A 122 48.70 11.44 -61.60
CA GLY A 122 50.00 11.14 -60.99
C GLY A 122 50.65 12.29 -60.20
N ALA A 123 49.96 13.41 -59.98
CA ALA A 123 50.53 14.54 -59.24
C ALA A 123 50.73 14.22 -57.74
N SER A 124 51.79 14.77 -57.15
CA SER A 124 52.06 14.63 -55.71
C SER A 124 51.10 15.48 -54.88
N TYR A 125 50.83 15.08 -53.63
CA TYR A 125 49.92 15.80 -52.73
C TYR A 125 50.29 17.28 -52.55
N ARG A 126 51.59 17.60 -52.55
CA ARG A 126 52.12 18.96 -52.46
C ARG A 126 51.80 19.81 -53.69
N ALA A 127 51.93 19.23 -54.89
CA ALA A 127 51.59 19.91 -56.13
C ALA A 127 50.09 20.19 -56.23
N ILE A 128 49.26 19.20 -55.85
CA ILE A 128 47.80 19.33 -55.83
C ILE A 128 47.34 20.42 -54.85
N ALA A 129 47.94 20.46 -53.66
CA ALA A 129 47.65 21.48 -52.64
C ALA A 129 47.98 22.90 -53.12
N ALA A 130 49.13 23.08 -53.77
CA ALA A 130 49.53 24.37 -54.33
C ALA A 130 48.58 24.85 -55.45
N GLU A 131 48.09 23.94 -56.28
CA GLU A 131 47.24 24.27 -57.44
C GLU A 131 45.74 24.42 -57.10
N THR A 132 45.29 23.81 -56.01
CA THR A 132 43.89 23.89 -55.55
C THR A 132 43.69 24.88 -54.40
N GLY A 133 44.77 25.43 -53.84
CA GLY A 133 44.72 26.42 -52.76
C GLY A 133 44.26 25.87 -51.40
N VAL A 134 44.24 24.54 -51.24
CA VAL A 134 43.94 23.84 -49.98
C VAL A 134 45.20 23.22 -49.39
N SER A 135 45.19 22.89 -48.09
CA SER A 135 46.35 22.27 -47.45
C SER A 135 46.54 20.81 -47.90
N GLU A 136 47.77 20.30 -47.83
CA GLU A 136 48.07 18.88 -48.16
C GLU A 136 47.24 17.89 -47.33
N GLY A 137 46.93 18.23 -46.08
CA GLY A 137 46.05 17.42 -45.22
C GLY A 137 44.60 17.38 -45.73
N SER A 138 44.10 18.49 -46.29
CA SER A 138 42.78 18.53 -46.93
C SER A 138 42.73 17.72 -48.23
N VAL A 139 43.82 17.69 -49.00
CA VAL A 139 43.95 16.84 -50.19
C VAL A 139 43.90 15.36 -49.80
N ARG A 140 44.60 14.96 -48.73
CA ARG A 140 44.60 13.57 -48.24
C ARG A 140 43.21 13.13 -47.77
N ASN A 141 42.53 13.94 -46.97
CA ASN A 141 41.18 13.63 -46.52
C ASN A 141 40.16 13.56 -47.66
N ALA A 142 40.29 14.42 -48.68
CA ALA A 142 39.41 14.43 -49.84
C ALA A 142 39.46 13.13 -50.66
N ILE A 143 40.62 12.47 -50.70
CA ILE A 143 40.81 11.20 -51.40
C ILE A 143 40.24 10.04 -50.57
N VAL A 144 40.50 10.02 -49.25
CA VAL A 144 39.94 8.99 -48.35
C VAL A 144 38.41 9.01 -48.34
N LEU A 145 37.80 10.20 -48.26
CA LEU A 145 36.34 10.37 -48.29
C LEU A 145 35.69 9.89 -49.59
N ALA A 146 36.45 9.81 -50.68
CA ALA A 146 35.95 9.36 -51.97
C ALA A 146 36.09 7.85 -52.17
N ASP A 147 37.20 7.27 -51.69
CA ASP A 147 37.41 5.82 -51.67
C ASP A 147 36.38 5.12 -50.76
N ASP A 148 36.02 5.74 -49.63
CA ASP A 148 34.99 5.21 -48.71
C ASP A 148 33.57 5.32 -49.30
N GLY A 149 33.32 6.30 -50.18
CA GLY A 149 32.05 6.44 -50.90
C GLY A 149 31.84 5.35 -51.96
N ALA A 150 32.91 4.85 -52.57
CA ALA A 150 32.87 3.75 -53.54
C ALA A 150 32.70 2.36 -52.89
N ARG A 151 32.98 2.21 -51.59
CA ARG A 151 32.86 0.95 -50.84
C ARG A 151 31.48 0.70 -50.22
N ALA A 152 30.56 1.67 -50.26
CA ALA A 152 29.26 1.57 -49.61
C ALA A 152 28.12 0.99 -50.51
N GLU A 153 28.41 0.61 -51.76
CA GLU A 153 27.40 0.09 -52.73
C GLU A 153 27.51 -1.40 -53.09
N GLU A 154 28.28 -2.23 -52.37
CA GLU A 154 28.18 -3.69 -52.49
C GLU A 154 27.41 -4.31 -51.30
N ALA A 155 26.23 -4.83 -51.62
CA ALA A 155 25.34 -5.55 -50.71
C ALA A 155 25.75 -7.03 -50.50
N CYS A 156 25.12 -7.64 -49.48
CA CYS A 156 24.92 -9.08 -49.18
C CYS A 156 25.86 -9.70 -48.12
N PRO A 157 25.51 -10.85 -47.48
CA PRO A 157 24.20 -11.38 -47.05
C PRO A 157 24.22 -12.00 -45.63
N ALA A 158 23.07 -12.54 -45.19
CA ALA A 158 22.89 -13.33 -43.98
C ALA A 158 23.66 -14.66 -43.99
N THR A 159 24.19 -15.09 -42.85
CA THR A 159 24.57 -16.49 -42.57
C THR A 159 24.26 -16.85 -41.12
N THR A 160 23.59 -17.99 -40.97
CA THR A 160 23.40 -18.75 -39.75
C THR A 160 24.71 -19.41 -39.33
N SER A 161 24.96 -19.51 -38.03
CA SER A 161 25.88 -20.53 -37.50
C SER A 161 25.41 -21.00 -36.14
N ASP A 162 25.59 -22.29 -35.94
CA ASP A 162 25.05 -23.14 -34.89
C ASP A 162 26.22 -23.60 -33.99
N VAL A 163 25.88 -24.12 -32.80
CA VAL A 163 26.72 -24.88 -31.81
C VAL A 163 27.60 -24.05 -30.82
N PRO A 164 27.94 -24.55 -29.58
CA PRO A 164 27.19 -24.51 -28.31
C PRO A 164 27.99 -23.87 -27.11
N PRO A 165 27.42 -23.59 -25.92
CA PRO A 165 28.16 -23.00 -24.79
C PRO A 165 28.67 -24.04 -23.76
N GLY A 166 29.88 -23.79 -23.23
CA GLY A 166 30.49 -24.41 -22.04
C GLY A 166 31.03 -23.33 -21.07
N PRO A 167 31.40 -23.67 -19.81
CA PRO A 167 30.94 -22.91 -18.63
C PRO A 167 31.96 -21.98 -17.93
N GLU A 168 31.38 -20.98 -17.24
CA GLU A 168 31.71 -20.25 -15.97
C GLU A 168 33.09 -19.58 -15.72
N PRO A 169 33.14 -18.43 -14.99
CA PRO A 169 33.19 -18.46 -13.51
C PRO A 169 32.34 -17.40 -12.76
N GLU A 170 31.87 -17.78 -11.57
CA GLU A 170 31.49 -16.91 -10.43
C GLU A 170 32.78 -16.28 -9.80
N VAL A 171 32.81 -15.17 -9.04
CA VAL A 171 32.22 -14.86 -7.72
C VAL A 171 32.57 -13.38 -7.39
N GLU A 172 31.68 -12.63 -6.71
CA GLU A 172 32.06 -11.92 -5.46
C GLU A 172 30.84 -11.47 -4.65
N LYS A 173 30.92 -11.71 -3.35
CA LYS A 173 29.85 -11.82 -2.36
C LYS A 173 30.29 -11.05 -1.12
N ASP A 174 29.48 -10.08 -0.69
CA ASP A 174 29.46 -9.49 0.65
C ASP A 174 28.01 -9.03 0.85
N CYS A 175 27.22 -9.40 1.87
CA CYS A 175 27.53 -9.57 3.28
C CYS A 175 26.78 -10.78 3.88
N SER A 176 27.40 -11.42 4.88
CA SER A 176 26.83 -12.54 5.64
C SER A 176 25.85 -12.09 6.72
N ALA A 177 24.59 -12.54 6.64
CA ALA A 177 23.79 -12.85 7.82
C ALA A 177 23.71 -14.38 7.91
N ALA A 178 24.25 -14.95 8.98
CA ALA A 178 24.26 -16.39 9.20
C ALA A 178 22.83 -16.92 9.33
N VAL A 179 22.35 -17.57 8.28
CA VAL A 179 21.20 -18.48 8.33
C VAL A 179 21.76 -19.87 8.06
N SER A 180 21.53 -20.77 9.00
CA SER A 180 21.94 -22.17 9.00
C SER A 180 21.70 -22.86 7.65
N ASP A 181 22.74 -23.54 7.18
CA ASP A 181 22.92 -24.19 5.87
C ASP A 181 22.16 -25.52 5.73
N ASP A 182 20.83 -25.51 5.95
CA ASP A 182 20.03 -26.77 5.95
C ASP A 182 18.80 -26.74 5.02
N LEU A 183 18.82 -25.92 3.96
CA LEU A 183 17.73 -25.86 2.96
C LEU A 183 18.24 -25.90 1.50
N SER A 184 19.12 -26.84 1.18
CA SER A 184 19.53 -27.11 -0.21
C SER A 184 18.53 -28.01 -0.96
N GLY A 185 17.24 -27.68 -0.91
CA GLY A 185 16.22 -28.26 -1.77
C GLY A 185 15.72 -27.21 -2.75
N GLN A 186 15.81 -27.45 -4.06
CA GLN A 186 15.15 -26.59 -5.06
C GLN A 186 13.65 -26.60 -4.80
N VAL A 187 13.14 -25.57 -4.12
CA VAL A 187 11.72 -25.43 -3.84
C VAL A 187 11.01 -25.04 -5.14
N PRO A 188 9.90 -25.71 -5.52
CA PRO A 188 9.17 -25.34 -6.74
C PRO A 188 8.68 -23.89 -6.68
N VAL A 189 8.60 -23.22 -7.84
CA VAL A 189 8.15 -21.82 -7.94
C VAL A 189 6.78 -21.65 -7.28
N LEU A 190 5.86 -22.56 -7.57
CA LEU A 190 4.55 -22.65 -6.93
C LEU A 190 4.20 -24.12 -6.74
N ALA A 191 4.46 -24.67 -5.55
CA ALA A 191 4.00 -26.02 -5.21
C ALA A 191 2.48 -26.11 -5.26
N ASP A 192 1.98 -27.22 -5.79
CA ASP A 192 0.58 -27.59 -5.59
C ASP A 192 0.33 -27.82 -4.10
N PRO A 193 -0.82 -27.38 -3.57
CA PRO A 193 -1.19 -27.70 -2.20
C PRO A 193 -1.28 -29.21 -1.98
N VAL A 194 -1.03 -29.66 -0.75
CA VAL A 194 -1.22 -31.06 -0.35
C VAL A 194 -2.67 -31.47 -0.65
N ASP A 195 -2.87 -32.67 -1.20
CA ASP A 195 -4.22 -33.20 -1.41
C ASP A 195 -4.97 -33.34 -0.07
N ARG A 196 -6.08 -32.60 0.06
CA ARG A 196 -6.96 -32.62 1.24
C ARG A 196 -8.27 -33.36 0.98
N GLY A 197 -8.36 -34.15 -0.10
CA GLY A 197 -9.58 -34.86 -0.51
C GLY A 197 -10.19 -35.74 0.59
N ALA A 198 -9.35 -36.53 1.29
CA ALA A 198 -9.80 -37.41 2.37
C ALA A 198 -10.44 -36.62 3.54
N GLU A 199 -9.79 -35.55 3.99
CA GLU A 199 -10.32 -34.70 5.05
C GLU A 199 -11.59 -33.96 4.62
N ARG A 200 -11.71 -33.58 3.35
CA ARG A 200 -12.95 -32.99 2.81
C ARG A 200 -14.12 -33.96 2.87
N VAL A 201 -13.88 -35.25 2.59
CA VAL A 201 -14.88 -36.31 2.74
C VAL A 201 -15.27 -36.46 4.20
N LEU A 202 -14.29 -36.60 5.10
CA LEU A 202 -14.56 -36.72 6.54
C LEU A 202 -15.30 -35.49 7.09
N ALA A 203 -14.91 -34.29 6.67
CA ALA A 203 -15.53 -33.04 7.05
C ALA A 203 -16.98 -32.93 6.57
N ARG A 204 -17.30 -33.46 5.39
CA ARG A 204 -18.67 -33.50 4.87
C ARG A 204 -19.59 -34.34 5.76
N PHE A 205 -19.06 -35.40 6.36
CA PHE A 205 -19.78 -36.26 7.30
C PHE A 205 -19.62 -35.82 8.77
N GLY A 206 -18.94 -34.71 9.04
CA GLY A 206 -18.71 -34.21 10.40
C GLY A 206 -17.80 -35.10 11.25
N LEU A 207 -16.98 -35.95 10.63
CA LEU A 207 -16.11 -36.93 11.30
C LEU A 207 -14.76 -36.34 11.74
N VAL A 208 -14.47 -35.10 11.36
CA VAL A 208 -13.29 -34.34 11.80
C VAL A 208 -13.73 -32.99 12.35
N ALA A 209 -13.06 -32.53 13.41
CA ALA A 209 -13.29 -31.21 13.97
C ALA A 209 -12.96 -30.12 12.94
N SER A 210 -11.73 -30.16 12.39
CA SER A 210 -11.29 -29.33 11.27
C SER A 210 -10.03 -29.83 10.61
N ALA A 211 -9.75 -29.35 9.40
CA ALA A 211 -8.48 -29.58 8.71
C ALA A 211 -7.40 -28.66 9.31
N PRO A 212 -6.26 -29.20 9.79
CA PRO A 212 -5.16 -28.37 10.30
C PRO A 212 -4.46 -27.63 9.14
N PRO A 213 -3.84 -26.47 9.40
CA PRO A 213 -3.03 -25.78 8.40
C PRO A 213 -1.77 -26.60 8.07
N VAL A 214 -1.51 -26.81 6.79
CA VAL A 214 -0.33 -27.46 6.22
C VAL A 214 0.22 -26.57 5.12
N PHE A 215 1.44 -26.08 5.32
CA PHE A 215 2.12 -25.20 4.37
C PHE A 215 3.07 -26.00 3.49
N THR A 216 2.95 -25.81 2.18
CA THR A 216 3.88 -26.36 1.18
C THR A 216 4.91 -25.29 0.82
N GLY A 217 6.20 -25.64 0.87
CA GLY A 217 7.26 -24.75 0.42
C GLY A 217 7.06 -24.32 -1.04
N CYS A 218 7.18 -23.03 -1.31
CA CYS A 218 7.20 -22.49 -2.67
C CYS A 218 8.13 -21.27 -2.76
N ALA A 219 8.79 -21.07 -3.89
CA ALA A 219 9.68 -19.92 -4.07
C ALA A 219 8.89 -18.60 -4.30
N ARG A 220 7.65 -18.69 -4.77
CA ARG A 220 6.76 -17.54 -4.97
C ARG A 220 5.32 -17.89 -4.59
N ALA A 221 4.89 -17.52 -3.39
CA ALA A 221 3.47 -17.59 -3.00
C ALA A 221 2.72 -16.29 -3.35
N PRO A 222 1.68 -16.34 -4.21
CA PRO A 222 0.74 -15.23 -4.32
C PRO A 222 0.17 -14.88 -2.94
N LEU A 223 0.00 -13.58 -2.67
CA LEU A 223 -0.58 -13.06 -1.43
C LEU A 223 0.25 -13.34 -0.15
N ALA A 224 1.50 -13.82 -0.26
CA ALA A 224 2.36 -14.11 0.90
C ALA A 224 2.57 -12.90 1.83
N GLY A 225 2.50 -11.67 1.30
CA GLY A 225 2.60 -10.44 2.10
C GLY A 225 1.54 -10.33 3.20
N LEU A 226 0.42 -11.05 3.10
CA LEU A 226 -0.59 -11.12 4.17
C LEU A 226 -0.05 -11.74 5.46
N LEU A 227 0.97 -12.60 5.36
CA LEU A 227 1.61 -13.22 6.53
C LEU A 227 2.31 -12.18 7.41
N LEU A 228 2.67 -11.00 6.87
CA LEU A 228 3.23 -9.89 7.65
C LEU A 228 2.23 -9.34 8.68
N ALA A 229 0.94 -9.59 8.51
CA ALA A 229 -0.08 -9.20 9.47
C ALA A 229 -0.20 -10.18 10.65
N LEU A 230 0.37 -11.39 10.57
CA LEU A 230 0.23 -12.41 11.61
C LEU A 230 0.78 -11.98 12.98
N PRO A 231 1.97 -11.35 13.10
CA PRO A 231 2.45 -10.89 14.40
C PRO A 231 1.53 -9.85 15.03
N ALA A 232 1.03 -8.90 14.23
CA ALA A 232 0.08 -7.90 14.71
C ALA A 232 -1.23 -8.57 15.13
N LEU A 233 -1.74 -9.52 14.34
CA LEU A 233 -2.95 -10.28 14.64
C LEU A 233 -2.80 -11.09 15.93
N ALA A 234 -1.68 -11.79 16.13
CA ALA A 234 -1.39 -12.51 17.36
C ALA A 234 -1.32 -11.55 18.56
N GLY A 235 -0.74 -10.37 18.38
CA GLY A 235 -0.70 -9.31 19.41
C GLY A 235 -2.09 -8.78 19.79
N THR A 236 -3.12 -8.95 18.95
CA THR A 236 -4.50 -8.59 19.31
C THR A 236 -5.17 -9.63 20.20
N GLY A 237 -4.68 -10.86 20.23
CA GLY A 237 -5.35 -11.94 20.94
C GLY A 237 -6.70 -12.38 20.35
N LEU A 238 -7.01 -11.93 19.12
CA LEU A 238 -8.27 -12.21 18.43
C LEU A 238 -8.66 -13.69 18.49
N ILE A 239 -7.70 -14.59 18.23
CA ILE A 239 -7.92 -16.03 18.11
C ILE A 239 -8.11 -16.66 19.49
N GLU A 240 -7.24 -16.32 20.44
CA GLU A 240 -7.24 -16.86 21.79
C GLU A 240 -8.54 -16.52 22.53
N ASP A 241 -9.00 -15.27 22.42
CA ASP A 241 -10.28 -14.86 23.03
C ASP A 241 -11.47 -15.50 22.30
N ALA A 242 -11.38 -15.69 20.99
CA ALA A 242 -12.44 -16.37 20.24
C ALA A 242 -12.59 -17.83 20.72
N HIS A 243 -11.47 -18.51 20.96
CA HIS A 243 -11.46 -19.86 21.51
C HIS A 243 -11.99 -19.90 22.95
N ALA A 244 -11.62 -18.94 23.80
CA ALA A 244 -12.15 -18.88 25.16
C ALA A 244 -13.68 -18.69 25.19
N VAL A 245 -14.23 -17.88 24.27
CA VAL A 245 -15.65 -17.51 24.25
C VAL A 245 -16.52 -18.53 23.49
N TYR A 246 -16.07 -18.94 22.30
CA TYR A 246 -16.83 -19.83 21.42
C TYR A 246 -16.41 -21.30 21.51
N GLY A 247 -15.20 -21.59 22.01
CA GLY A 247 -14.60 -22.93 21.98
C GLY A 247 -14.14 -23.32 20.57
N GLY A 248 -15.08 -23.47 19.64
CA GLY A 248 -14.80 -23.81 18.25
C GLY A 248 -16.05 -23.79 17.38
N LEU A 249 -15.85 -23.94 16.08
CA LEU A 249 -16.97 -24.09 15.13
C LEU A 249 -17.41 -25.56 15.06
N PRO A 250 -18.66 -25.84 14.63
CA PRO A 250 -19.08 -27.21 14.35
C PRO A 250 -18.15 -27.90 13.36
N ASN A 251 -18.00 -29.23 13.57
CA ASN A 251 -17.18 -30.13 12.76
C ASN A 251 -17.30 -29.84 11.26
N GLY A 252 -16.16 -29.73 10.60
CA GLY A 252 -16.09 -29.49 9.16
C GLY A 252 -14.74 -28.91 8.75
N PHE A 253 -14.54 -28.73 7.45
CA PHE A 253 -13.18 -28.52 6.91
C PHE A 253 -12.47 -27.28 7.47
N TYR A 254 -13.19 -26.15 7.59
CA TYR A 254 -12.63 -24.88 8.05
C TYR A 254 -12.83 -24.69 9.56
N SER A 255 -11.72 -24.48 10.29
CA SER A 255 -11.69 -24.21 11.73
C SER A 255 -12.12 -22.78 12.06
N LEU A 256 -12.20 -22.46 13.36
CA LEU A 256 -12.41 -21.08 13.83
C LEU A 256 -11.25 -20.19 13.38
N ASP A 257 -10.01 -20.60 13.64
CA ASP A 257 -8.79 -19.89 13.23
C ASP A 257 -8.76 -19.58 11.75
N THR A 258 -9.05 -20.58 10.91
CA THR A 258 -9.07 -20.36 9.46
C THR A 258 -10.09 -19.29 9.09
N MET A 259 -11.28 -19.32 9.68
CA MET A 259 -12.32 -18.34 9.38
C MET A 259 -11.94 -16.94 9.86
N LEU A 260 -11.26 -16.82 11.00
CA LEU A 260 -10.78 -15.54 11.52
C LEU A 260 -9.65 -14.97 10.67
N CYS A 261 -8.60 -15.77 10.40
CA CYS A 261 -7.50 -15.38 9.52
C CYS A 261 -8.00 -15.04 8.11
N GLU A 262 -8.92 -15.84 7.54
CA GLU A 262 -9.56 -15.53 6.25
C GLU A 262 -10.24 -14.17 6.28
N SER A 263 -10.99 -13.86 7.36
CA SER A 263 -11.71 -12.60 7.45
C SER A 263 -10.78 -11.38 7.48
N VAL A 264 -9.67 -11.48 8.23
CA VAL A 264 -8.65 -10.43 8.33
C VAL A 264 -7.91 -10.28 7.01
N PHE A 265 -7.42 -11.38 6.44
CA PHE A 265 -6.70 -11.38 5.17
C PHE A 265 -7.54 -10.85 4.03
N ARG A 266 -8.81 -11.26 3.95
CA ARG A 266 -9.74 -10.74 2.97
C ARG A 266 -10.01 -9.25 3.19
N ALA A 267 -10.07 -8.76 4.43
CA ALA A 267 -10.19 -7.33 4.70
C ALA A 267 -8.95 -6.53 4.26
N LEU A 268 -7.74 -7.06 4.51
CA LEU A 268 -6.46 -6.46 4.08
C LEU A 268 -6.33 -6.39 2.55
N LEU A 269 -6.95 -7.33 1.83
CA LEU A 269 -7.05 -7.30 0.37
C LEU A 269 -8.11 -6.28 -0.15
N GLY A 270 -8.75 -5.51 0.74
CA GLY A 270 -9.80 -4.56 0.38
C GLY A 270 -11.19 -5.19 0.23
N GLU A 271 -11.35 -6.47 0.58
CA GLU A 271 -12.51 -7.29 0.28
C GLU A 271 -13.34 -7.67 1.52
N ALA A 272 -13.43 -6.76 2.50
CA ALA A 272 -13.98 -7.02 3.85
C ALA A 272 -15.38 -7.67 3.93
N ARG A 273 -16.20 -7.61 2.86
CA ARG A 273 -17.51 -8.28 2.81
C ARG A 273 -17.38 -9.74 2.37
N ALA A 274 -18.24 -10.63 2.87
CA ALA A 274 -18.22 -12.04 2.48
C ALA A 274 -18.30 -12.26 0.95
N GLN A 275 -19.03 -11.38 0.22
CA GLN A 275 -19.12 -11.41 -1.25
C GLN A 275 -17.78 -11.09 -1.93
N GLY A 276 -16.88 -10.37 -1.27
CA GLY A 276 -15.55 -10.04 -1.78
C GLY A 276 -14.68 -11.27 -1.98
N ALA A 277 -14.95 -12.38 -1.27
CA ALA A 277 -14.25 -13.64 -1.48
C ALA A 277 -14.36 -14.17 -2.92
N ALA A 278 -15.43 -13.83 -3.66
CA ALA A 278 -15.58 -14.21 -5.07
C ALA A 278 -14.60 -13.50 -6.01
N ARG A 279 -13.87 -12.48 -5.55
CA ARG A 279 -12.83 -11.75 -6.31
C ARG A 279 -11.41 -12.21 -5.98
N ILE A 280 -11.25 -13.14 -5.04
CA ILE A 280 -9.96 -13.64 -4.61
C ILE A 280 -9.80 -15.07 -5.15
N ASP A 281 -8.64 -15.37 -5.73
CA ASP A 281 -8.34 -16.73 -6.19
C ASP A 281 -8.32 -17.71 -5.00
N PRO A 282 -9.21 -18.71 -4.94
CA PRO A 282 -9.35 -19.55 -3.76
C PRO A 282 -8.13 -20.43 -3.44
N PRO A 283 -7.42 -21.05 -4.41
CA PRO A 283 -6.15 -21.73 -4.16
C PRO A 283 -5.05 -20.79 -3.67
N ALA A 284 -4.94 -19.57 -4.22
CA ALA A 284 -3.95 -18.59 -3.75
C ALA A 284 -4.14 -18.22 -2.28
N LEU A 285 -5.36 -17.84 -1.87
CA LEU A 285 -5.64 -17.52 -0.46
C LEU A 285 -5.60 -18.77 0.42
N GLY A 286 -6.03 -19.93 -0.10
CA GLY A 286 -5.92 -21.22 0.58
C GLY A 286 -4.49 -21.53 1.00
N ARG A 287 -3.53 -21.35 0.09
CA ARG A 287 -2.10 -21.58 0.36
C ARG A 287 -1.58 -20.73 1.53
N VAL A 288 -1.97 -19.47 1.61
CA VAL A 288 -1.61 -18.56 2.72
C VAL A 288 -2.29 -18.95 4.04
N LEU A 289 -3.45 -19.61 3.97
CA LEU A 289 -4.14 -20.16 5.14
C LEU A 289 -3.64 -21.57 5.54
N GLY A 290 -2.69 -22.15 4.80
CA GLY A 290 -2.25 -23.54 5.00
C GLY A 290 -3.27 -24.58 4.55
N LEU A 291 -4.13 -24.26 3.59
CA LEU A 291 -5.13 -25.16 3.04
C LEU A 291 -4.97 -25.29 1.52
N ASP A 292 -5.61 -26.30 0.95
CA ASP A 292 -5.71 -26.45 -0.50
C ASP A 292 -6.57 -25.35 -1.15
N ARG A 293 -7.48 -24.73 -0.38
CA ARG A 293 -8.40 -23.72 -0.88
C ARG A 293 -9.01 -22.87 0.24
N ALA A 294 -9.28 -21.60 -0.05
CA ALA A 294 -10.06 -20.71 0.80
C ALA A 294 -11.57 -21.05 0.78
N PRO A 295 -12.33 -20.71 1.84
CA PRO A 295 -13.77 -20.92 1.89
C PRO A 295 -14.54 -20.03 0.91
N GLU A 296 -15.57 -20.61 0.29
CA GLU A 296 -16.49 -19.88 -0.59
C GLU A 296 -17.48 -19.01 0.18
N VAL A 297 -18.10 -18.03 -0.50
CA VAL A 297 -19.10 -17.10 0.07
C VAL A 297 -20.19 -17.83 0.88
N LYS A 298 -20.70 -18.96 0.37
CA LYS A 298 -21.72 -19.77 1.06
C LYS A 298 -21.22 -20.32 2.40
N THR A 299 -19.95 -20.72 2.45
CA THR A 299 -19.32 -21.26 3.67
C THR A 299 -19.01 -20.14 4.66
N ILE A 300 -18.47 -19.01 4.19
CA ILE A 300 -18.23 -17.84 5.03
C ILE A 300 -19.52 -17.39 5.71
N ARG A 301 -20.60 -17.20 4.95
CA ARG A 301 -21.91 -16.81 5.49
C ARG A 301 -22.44 -17.81 6.51
N ARG A 302 -22.30 -19.11 6.24
CA ARG A 302 -22.76 -20.17 7.15
C ARG A 302 -21.97 -20.17 8.46
N LYS A 303 -20.65 -20.02 8.41
CA LYS A 303 -19.81 -19.98 9.62
C LYS A 303 -20.04 -18.71 10.44
N ILE A 304 -20.15 -17.55 9.79
CA ILE A 304 -20.56 -16.29 10.46
C ILE A 304 -21.93 -16.44 11.11
N LYS A 305 -22.88 -17.13 10.45
CA LYS A 305 -24.19 -17.40 11.03
C LYS A 305 -24.10 -18.21 12.32
N TYR A 306 -23.25 -19.24 12.41
CA TYR A 306 -23.04 -19.99 13.65
C TYR A 306 -22.52 -19.10 14.79
N LEU A 307 -21.57 -18.20 14.51
CA LEU A 307 -21.07 -17.26 15.50
C LEU A 307 -22.17 -16.28 15.95
N ALA A 308 -22.97 -15.78 15.01
CA ALA A 308 -24.06 -14.87 15.31
C ALA A 308 -25.18 -15.54 16.13
N GLU A 309 -25.50 -16.81 15.86
CA GLU A 309 -26.51 -17.59 16.59
C GLU A 309 -26.09 -17.94 18.02
N ALA A 310 -24.79 -17.92 18.32
CA ALA A 310 -24.30 -18.09 19.68
C ALA A 310 -24.47 -16.83 20.53
N GLU A 311 -24.68 -15.65 19.91
CA GLU A 311 -24.92 -14.36 20.59
C GLU A 311 -23.78 -13.88 21.53
N LYS A 312 -22.58 -14.45 21.43
CA LYS A 312 -21.41 -14.14 22.28
C LYS A 312 -20.47 -13.07 21.71
N ALA A 313 -20.89 -12.30 20.71
CA ALA A 313 -20.03 -11.32 20.05
C ALA A 313 -19.59 -10.21 21.02
N GLY A 314 -20.49 -9.77 21.91
CA GLY A 314 -20.17 -8.80 22.96
C GLY A 314 -19.15 -9.34 23.95
N ASP A 315 -19.30 -10.59 24.40
CA ASP A 315 -18.37 -11.24 25.33
C ASP A 315 -16.97 -11.35 24.73
N TRP A 316 -16.88 -11.68 23.43
CA TRP A 316 -15.61 -11.75 22.72
C TRP A 316 -14.92 -10.38 22.60
N ILE A 317 -15.66 -9.33 22.25
CA ILE A 317 -15.13 -7.97 22.20
C ILE A 317 -14.67 -7.52 23.59
N ALA A 318 -15.43 -7.82 24.64
CA ALA A 318 -15.07 -7.48 26.02
C ALA A 318 -13.80 -8.21 26.49
N ALA A 319 -13.64 -9.49 26.12
CA ALA A 319 -12.43 -10.25 26.44
C ALA A 319 -11.18 -9.65 25.78
N MET A 320 -11.27 -9.29 24.50
CA MET A 320 -10.19 -8.61 23.78
C MET A 320 -9.83 -7.26 24.39
N ALA A 321 -10.85 -6.46 24.74
CA ALA A 321 -10.66 -5.18 25.38
C ALA A 321 -9.96 -5.30 26.74
N ALA A 322 -10.39 -6.25 27.57
CA ALA A 322 -9.76 -6.53 28.86
C ALA A 322 -8.28 -6.92 28.70
N ARG A 323 -7.97 -7.77 27.70
CA ARG A 323 -6.59 -8.13 27.37
C ARG A 323 -5.75 -6.92 26.95
N HIS A 324 -6.29 -6.04 26.11
CA HIS A 324 -5.58 -4.83 25.68
C HIS A 324 -5.27 -3.90 26.85
N VAL A 325 -6.24 -3.68 27.74
CA VAL A 325 -6.06 -2.88 28.95
C VAL A 325 -5.02 -3.52 29.88
N GLN A 326 -5.03 -4.84 30.05
CA GLN A 326 -4.04 -5.54 30.88
C GLN A 326 -2.63 -5.48 30.29
N ALA A 327 -2.50 -5.56 28.96
CA ALA A 327 -1.20 -5.51 28.29
C ALA A 327 -0.59 -4.09 28.31
N ARG A 328 -1.43 -3.05 28.31
CA ARG A 328 -1.02 -1.63 28.26
C ARG A 328 -1.88 -0.78 29.22
N PRO A 329 -1.75 -0.99 30.53
CA PRO A 329 -2.60 -0.32 31.51
C PRO A 329 -2.50 1.20 31.40
N GLU A 330 -1.34 1.76 31.11
CA GLU A 330 -1.10 3.20 30.97
C GLU A 330 -1.99 3.86 29.89
N GLN A 331 -2.35 3.13 28.83
CA GLN A 331 -3.16 3.66 27.72
C GLN A 331 -4.64 3.84 28.09
N ALA A 332 -5.14 3.09 29.08
CA ALA A 332 -6.52 3.14 29.53
C ALA A 332 -6.83 4.33 30.49
N ALA A 333 -5.90 5.28 30.64
CA ALA A 333 -6.13 6.49 31.46
C ALA A 333 -7.14 7.46 30.82
N VAL A 334 -7.27 7.43 29.48
CA VAL A 334 -8.25 8.21 28.72
C VAL A 334 -8.98 7.28 27.78
N LEU A 335 -10.31 7.41 27.74
CA LEU A 335 -11.20 6.66 26.86
C LEU A 335 -11.99 7.64 26.00
N TYR A 336 -11.77 7.63 24.69
CA TYR A 336 -12.58 8.38 23.74
C TYR A 336 -13.76 7.53 23.28
N VAL A 337 -14.97 8.05 23.42
CA VAL A 337 -16.21 7.36 23.07
C VAL A 337 -16.96 8.13 22.00
N ASP A 338 -17.25 7.45 20.90
CA ASP A 338 -17.98 8.01 19.76
C ASP A 338 -19.05 7.05 19.23
N GLY A 339 -20.16 7.60 18.76
CA GLY A 339 -21.28 6.86 18.18
C GLY A 339 -21.28 6.92 16.65
N HIS A 340 -21.14 5.77 15.99
CA HIS A 340 -21.19 5.66 14.54
C HIS A 340 -22.52 5.07 14.04
N VAL A 341 -23.14 5.71 13.05
CA VAL A 341 -24.36 5.20 12.40
C VAL A 341 -23.99 4.42 11.15
N ARG A 342 -24.36 3.13 11.12
CA ARG A 342 -24.13 2.24 9.99
C ARG A 342 -25.45 1.84 9.34
N ALA A 343 -25.58 2.12 8.04
CA ALA A 343 -26.74 1.68 7.28
C ALA A 343 -26.84 0.15 7.29
N TYR A 344 -28.01 -0.36 7.68
CA TYR A 344 -28.30 -1.78 7.72
C TYR A 344 -28.80 -2.24 6.35
N GLN A 345 -28.15 -3.28 5.83
CA GLN A 345 -28.42 -3.84 4.49
C GLN A 345 -28.97 -5.28 4.56
N GLY A 346 -29.31 -5.75 5.75
CA GLY A 346 -29.88 -7.09 5.94
C GLY A 346 -31.39 -7.12 5.70
N THR A 347 -31.98 -8.29 5.93
CA THR A 347 -33.41 -8.54 5.69
C THR A 347 -34.31 -8.28 6.90
N ARG A 348 -33.73 -8.14 8.10
CA ARG A 348 -34.50 -7.82 9.31
C ARG A 348 -35.12 -6.43 9.24
N LYS A 349 -36.34 -6.27 9.74
CA LYS A 349 -36.96 -4.96 9.95
C LYS A 349 -36.37 -4.34 11.20
N ILE A 350 -35.74 -3.18 11.08
CA ILE A 350 -35.19 -2.41 12.20
C ILE A 350 -35.62 -0.94 12.11
N ALA A 351 -35.44 -0.19 13.20
CA ALA A 351 -35.74 1.23 13.25
C ALA A 351 -34.91 2.03 12.23
N LYS A 352 -35.45 3.16 11.79
CA LYS A 352 -34.76 4.09 10.90
C LYS A 352 -34.05 5.15 11.74
N THR A 353 -32.80 5.43 11.40
CA THR A 353 -32.03 6.55 11.95
C THR A 353 -31.52 7.39 10.79
N HIS A 354 -31.32 8.69 11.02
CA HIS A 354 -30.72 9.55 10.01
C HIS A 354 -29.29 9.07 9.73
N VAL A 355 -29.01 8.62 8.50
CA VAL A 355 -27.67 8.18 8.09
C VAL A 355 -26.95 9.38 7.46
N PRO A 356 -25.95 9.99 8.11
CA PRO A 356 -25.32 11.22 7.62
C PRO A 356 -24.74 11.10 6.21
N ARG A 357 -24.14 9.94 5.90
CA ARG A 357 -23.58 9.65 4.56
C ARG A 357 -24.64 9.62 3.46
N LEU A 358 -25.85 9.19 3.78
CA LEU A 358 -26.96 9.12 2.84
C LEU A 358 -27.82 10.39 2.85
N LYS A 359 -27.71 11.23 3.90
CA LYS A 359 -28.51 12.44 4.12
C LYS A 359 -30.02 12.18 4.20
N PHE A 360 -30.44 10.95 4.54
CA PHE A 360 -31.85 10.62 4.76
C PHE A 360 -32.02 9.52 5.83
N PRO A 361 -33.22 9.39 6.44
CA PRO A 361 -33.51 8.32 7.40
C PRO A 361 -33.58 6.94 6.72
N ALA A 362 -32.70 6.03 7.11
CA ALA A 362 -32.64 4.67 6.60
C ALA A 362 -32.57 3.66 7.75
N PRO A 363 -32.94 2.38 7.54
CA PRO A 363 -32.65 1.32 8.50
C PRO A 363 -31.16 1.33 8.84
N ALA A 364 -30.81 1.52 10.10
CA ALA A 364 -29.42 1.65 10.52
C ALA A 364 -29.21 1.10 11.94
N THR A 365 -28.01 0.57 12.18
CA THR A 365 -27.50 0.21 13.49
C THR A 365 -26.60 1.33 14.00
N LEU A 366 -26.52 1.48 15.31
CA LEU A 366 -25.59 2.40 15.95
C LEU A 366 -24.49 1.57 16.62
N GLU A 367 -23.25 1.97 16.41
CA GLU A 367 -22.04 1.31 16.92
C GLU A 367 -21.32 2.33 17.80
N THR A 368 -21.13 2.04 19.07
CA THR A 368 -20.35 2.89 19.99
C THR A 368 -18.93 2.38 20.05
N TRP A 369 -18.00 3.19 19.59
CA TRP A 369 -16.56 2.90 19.58
C TRP A 369 -15.91 3.52 20.80
N VAL A 370 -15.07 2.75 21.49
CA VAL A 370 -14.20 3.24 22.55
C VAL A 370 -12.76 3.04 22.12
N ALA A 371 -11.99 4.12 22.14
CA ALA A 371 -10.57 4.13 21.85
C ALA A 371 -9.78 4.62 23.07
N ASP A 372 -8.51 4.25 23.14
CA ASP A 372 -7.59 4.69 24.19
C ASP A 372 -7.05 6.12 23.95
N ALA A 373 -6.10 6.55 24.79
CA ALA A 373 -5.48 7.87 24.69
C ALA A 373 -4.72 8.14 23.37
N VAL A 374 -4.25 7.09 22.69
CA VAL A 374 -3.48 7.16 21.42
C VAL A 374 -4.42 7.04 20.22
N GLY A 375 -5.66 6.60 20.43
CA GLY A 375 -6.67 6.37 19.41
C GLY A 375 -6.73 4.91 18.95
N ASP A 376 -6.05 3.99 19.65
CA ASP A 376 -6.15 2.56 19.36
C ASP A 376 -7.53 2.04 19.82
N PRO A 377 -8.20 1.20 19.02
CA PRO A 377 -9.54 0.71 19.34
C PRO A 377 -9.48 -0.29 20.50
N LEU A 378 -10.24 -0.03 21.56
CA LEU A 378 -10.37 -0.93 22.71
C LEU A 378 -11.59 -1.84 22.58
N LEU A 379 -12.76 -1.26 22.34
CA LEU A 379 -13.99 -2.02 22.20
C LEU A 379 -14.99 -1.31 21.30
N VAL A 380 -15.87 -2.09 20.68
CA VAL A 380 -17.02 -1.59 19.93
C VAL A 380 -18.28 -2.27 20.45
N VAL A 381 -19.29 -1.49 20.83
CA VAL A 381 -20.58 -2.03 21.27
C VAL A 381 -21.65 -1.68 20.27
N MET A 382 -22.41 -2.69 19.85
CA MET A 382 -23.63 -2.48 19.09
C MET A 382 -24.68 -1.90 20.04
N ALA A 383 -25.08 -0.65 19.80
CA ALA A 383 -26.10 0.03 20.57
C ALA A 383 -27.48 -0.51 20.22
N GLU A 384 -28.39 -0.47 21.20
CA GLU A 384 -29.79 -0.80 20.92
C GLU A 384 -30.43 0.27 20.01
N PRO A 385 -31.28 -0.12 19.05
CA PRO A 385 -31.91 0.84 18.16
C PRO A 385 -32.67 1.94 18.92
N GLY A 386 -32.28 3.19 18.72
CA GLY A 386 -32.93 4.37 19.32
C GLY A 386 -32.30 4.87 20.62
N ALA A 387 -31.27 4.20 21.14
CA ALA A 387 -30.55 4.68 22.31
C ALA A 387 -29.71 5.94 21.98
N SER A 388 -29.73 6.91 22.89
CA SER A 388 -28.85 8.09 22.82
C SER A 388 -27.43 7.74 23.26
N LEU A 389 -26.41 8.49 22.81
CA LEU A 389 -25.03 8.30 23.25
C LEU A 389 -24.91 8.34 24.78
N ALA A 390 -25.66 9.23 25.45
CA ALA A 390 -25.66 9.32 26.90
C ALA A 390 -26.22 8.06 27.58
N ALA A 391 -27.30 7.48 27.03
CA ALA A 391 -27.88 6.24 27.56
C ALA A 391 -26.93 5.04 27.34
N GLU A 392 -26.29 4.97 26.18
CA GLU A 392 -25.29 3.94 25.89
C GLU A 392 -24.06 4.07 26.78
N LEU A 393 -23.53 5.28 26.95
CA LEU A 393 -22.42 5.53 27.89
C LEU A 393 -22.76 5.08 29.30
N ARG A 394 -23.96 5.42 29.80
CA ARG A 394 -24.43 4.96 31.12
C ARG A 394 -24.47 3.43 31.21
N ARG A 395 -24.92 2.75 30.14
CA ARG A 395 -24.95 1.28 30.06
C ARG A 395 -23.55 0.66 30.06
N LEU A 396 -22.57 1.33 29.47
CA LEU A 396 -21.18 0.84 29.37
C LEU A 396 -20.37 0.99 30.66
N ILE A 397 -20.80 1.84 31.61
CA ILE A 397 -20.08 2.10 32.87
C ILE A 397 -19.61 0.82 33.58
N PRO A 398 -20.46 -0.20 33.83
CA PRO A 398 -20.04 -1.40 34.55
C PRO A 398 -18.97 -2.19 33.79
N GLN A 399 -19.09 -2.29 32.47
CA GLN A 399 -18.11 -2.98 31.63
C GLN A 399 -16.77 -2.24 31.64
N LEU A 400 -16.79 -0.92 31.43
CA LEU A 400 -15.58 -0.09 31.49
C LEU A 400 -14.90 -0.21 32.85
N ARG A 401 -15.66 -0.24 33.95
CA ARG A 401 -15.09 -0.42 35.29
C ARG A 401 -14.45 -1.78 35.49
N GLY A 402 -15.13 -2.86 35.07
CA GLY A 402 -14.56 -4.21 35.11
C GLY A 402 -13.23 -4.33 34.34
N MET A 403 -13.03 -3.52 33.29
CA MET A 403 -11.79 -3.52 32.51
C MET A 403 -10.66 -2.71 33.14
N VAL A 404 -10.93 -1.50 33.65
CA VAL A 404 -9.89 -0.57 34.15
C VAL A 404 -9.61 -0.70 35.65
N GLY A 405 -10.44 -1.45 36.37
CA GLY A 405 -10.37 -1.63 37.82
C GLY A 405 -11.11 -0.54 38.62
N ASP A 406 -11.37 -0.82 39.90
CA ASP A 406 -12.23 0.03 40.73
C ASP A 406 -11.53 1.33 41.16
N ASP A 407 -10.25 1.28 41.47
CA ASP A 407 -9.51 2.40 42.09
C ASP A 407 -9.02 3.45 41.08
N ARG A 408 -9.07 3.14 39.78
CA ARG A 408 -8.42 3.96 38.77
C ARG A 408 -9.33 5.08 38.27
N ARG A 409 -8.87 6.32 38.44
CA ARG A 409 -9.47 7.49 37.80
C ARG A 409 -9.19 7.45 36.29
N VAL A 410 -10.24 7.44 35.49
CA VAL A 410 -10.18 7.36 34.03
C VAL A 410 -10.98 8.51 33.44
N LEU A 411 -10.39 9.24 32.50
CA LEU A 411 -11.05 10.32 31.79
C LEU A 411 -11.83 9.78 30.60
N VAL A 412 -13.15 9.98 30.56
CA VAL A 412 -14.01 9.60 29.44
C VAL A 412 -14.32 10.82 28.60
N GLY A 413 -13.78 10.85 27.38
CA GLY A 413 -13.99 11.88 26.38
C GLY A 413 -15.11 11.51 25.42
N PHE A 414 -16.12 12.36 25.23
CA PHE A 414 -17.20 12.12 24.27
C PHE A 414 -17.74 13.40 23.65
N ASP A 415 -18.50 13.23 22.56
CA ASP A 415 -19.04 14.34 21.80
C ASP A 415 -20.22 15.06 22.52
N ARG A 416 -20.73 16.13 21.90
CA ARG A 416 -21.86 16.91 22.45
C ARG A 416 -23.16 16.10 22.59
N GLY A 417 -23.30 14.99 21.88
CA GLY A 417 -24.42 14.06 21.96
C GLY A 417 -24.53 13.37 23.33
N GLY A 418 -23.40 13.23 24.04
CA GLY A 418 -23.37 12.68 25.41
C GLY A 418 -23.69 13.69 26.52
N TRP A 419 -23.94 14.97 26.20
CA TRP A 419 -24.17 15.99 27.23
C TRP A 419 -25.45 15.72 28.05
N SER A 420 -25.27 15.30 29.30
CA SER A 420 -26.34 15.06 30.27
C SER A 420 -25.81 15.17 31.70
N ALA A 421 -26.44 16.01 32.53
CA ALA A 421 -26.04 16.17 33.93
C ALA A 421 -26.16 14.86 34.72
N THR A 422 -27.19 14.06 34.42
CA THR A 422 -27.38 12.74 35.02
C THR A 422 -26.23 11.81 34.66
N LEU A 423 -25.81 11.78 33.38
CA LEU A 423 -24.67 10.96 32.95
C LEU A 423 -23.38 11.35 33.68
N PHE A 424 -23.14 12.66 33.84
CA PHE A 424 -21.96 13.14 34.54
C PHE A 424 -21.93 12.68 36.01
N ALA A 425 -23.08 12.73 36.68
CA ALA A 425 -23.21 12.22 38.04
C ALA A 425 -22.96 10.70 38.12
N ASP A 426 -23.49 9.92 37.16
CA ASP A 426 -23.24 8.47 37.12
C ASP A 426 -21.76 8.13 36.87
N LEU A 427 -21.12 8.82 35.92
CA LEU A 427 -19.70 8.64 35.60
C LEU A 427 -18.83 9.00 36.80
N HIS A 428 -19.13 10.13 37.45
CA HIS A 428 -18.40 10.55 38.64
C HIS A 428 -18.55 9.56 39.80
N ALA A 429 -19.78 9.08 40.05
CA ALA A 429 -20.05 8.07 41.08
C ALA A 429 -19.32 6.74 40.81
N ALA A 430 -19.08 6.42 39.53
CA ALA A 430 -18.30 5.26 39.11
C ALA A 430 -16.78 5.51 38.98
N GLY A 431 -16.28 6.66 39.46
CA GLY A 431 -14.85 6.98 39.47
C GLY A 431 -14.28 7.44 38.12
N PHE A 432 -15.13 7.85 37.18
CA PHE A 432 -14.72 8.42 35.89
C PHE A 432 -14.76 9.95 35.92
N ASP A 433 -13.74 10.57 35.32
CA ASP A 433 -13.72 11.98 34.99
C ASP A 433 -14.29 12.20 33.58
N THR A 434 -14.88 13.36 33.31
CA THR A 434 -15.58 13.61 32.03
C THR A 434 -14.93 14.72 31.21
N LEU A 435 -14.75 14.49 29.92
CA LEU A 435 -14.36 15.49 28.94
C LEU A 435 -15.41 15.54 27.81
N THR A 436 -16.09 16.66 27.64
CA THR A 436 -17.11 16.81 26.58
C THR A 436 -17.23 18.25 26.12
N TRP A 437 -17.75 18.43 24.91
CA TRP A 437 -18.12 19.75 24.40
C TRP A 437 -19.30 20.33 25.18
N ARG A 438 -19.18 21.62 25.53
CA ARG A 438 -20.24 22.35 26.22
C ARG A 438 -21.47 22.52 25.32
N LYS A 439 -22.65 22.10 25.79
CA LYS A 439 -23.90 22.25 25.04
C LYS A 439 -24.64 23.54 25.40
N GLY A 440 -24.72 24.46 24.43
CA GLY A 440 -25.51 25.69 24.52
C GLY A 440 -24.73 26.91 24.05
N ARG A 441 -25.37 28.08 23.99
CA ARG A 441 -24.67 29.37 23.91
C ARG A 441 -24.29 29.76 25.32
N ILE A 442 -23.05 29.56 25.70
CA ILE A 442 -22.60 29.89 27.05
C ILE A 442 -21.30 30.67 26.95
N ALA A 443 -21.14 31.67 27.81
CA ALA A 443 -19.96 32.53 27.83
C ALA A 443 -18.67 31.71 27.96
N ASP A 444 -17.64 32.14 27.24
CA ASP A 444 -16.32 31.53 27.29
C ASP A 444 -15.78 31.60 28.73
N VAL A 445 -15.04 30.56 29.10
CA VAL A 445 -14.37 30.51 30.40
C VAL A 445 -13.05 31.28 30.27
N GLU A 446 -12.81 32.25 31.16
CA GLU A 446 -11.52 32.95 31.19
C GLU A 446 -10.39 31.95 31.45
N VAL A 447 -9.38 31.95 30.57
CA VAL A 447 -8.33 30.92 30.42
C VAL A 447 -7.39 30.80 31.64
N HIS A 448 -7.62 31.57 32.71
CA HIS A 448 -6.69 31.71 33.85
C HIS A 448 -7.24 31.30 35.22
N SER A 449 -8.45 30.72 35.31
CA SER A 449 -8.85 30.05 36.56
C SER A 449 -8.53 28.56 36.50
N PRO A 450 -7.82 27.99 37.50
CA PRO A 450 -7.67 26.54 37.60
C PRO A 450 -9.08 25.93 37.62
N ILE A 451 -9.25 24.83 36.87
CA ILE A 451 -10.50 24.08 36.74
C ILE A 451 -11.14 23.93 38.13
N ARG A 452 -12.16 24.75 38.42
CA ARG A 452 -12.93 24.61 39.65
C ARG A 452 -13.72 23.32 39.52
N GLN A 453 -13.43 22.38 40.41
CA GLN A 453 -14.34 21.29 40.75
C GLN A 453 -15.68 21.94 41.15
N LEU A 454 -16.66 21.91 40.25
CA LEU A 454 -18.04 22.21 40.60
C LEU A 454 -18.58 20.95 41.27
N SER A 455 -18.42 20.84 42.59
CA SER A 455 -19.27 19.93 43.36
C SER A 455 -20.69 20.47 43.26
N THR A 456 -21.54 19.77 42.53
CA THR A 456 -22.98 19.98 42.65
C THR A 456 -23.42 19.42 44.00
N ASP A 457 -23.52 20.29 44.99
CA ASP A 457 -24.27 20.02 46.22
C ASP A 457 -25.74 19.83 45.83
N LEU A 458 -26.13 18.56 45.68
CA LEU A 458 -27.52 18.13 45.66
C LEU A 458 -27.97 17.94 47.11
N SER A 459 -28.27 19.05 47.80
CA SER A 459 -29.11 19.01 48.99
C SER A 459 -30.36 19.86 48.77
N SER A 460 -31.46 19.14 48.55
CA SER A 460 -32.84 19.47 48.86
C SER A 460 -33.09 20.71 49.75
N SER A 461 -33.98 21.60 49.32
CA SER A 461 -35.38 21.55 49.77
C SER A 461 -36.33 22.46 48.98
N PRO A 462 -37.63 22.10 48.92
CA PRO A 462 -38.70 22.85 48.24
C PRO A 462 -39.35 23.88 49.18
N ASP A 463 -40.07 24.84 48.58
CA ASP A 463 -41.10 25.73 49.14
C ASP A 463 -41.22 25.95 50.67
N MET A 464 -41.22 27.25 50.99
CA MET A 464 -41.48 27.97 52.25
C MET A 464 -40.29 28.27 53.17
#